data_AF-A0A1U8KZV8-F1
#
_entry.id   AF-A0A1U8KZV8-F1
#
_cell.length_a   1.000
_cell.length_b   1.000
_cell.length_c   1.000
_cell.angle_alpha   90.00
_cell.angle_beta   90.00
_cell.angle_gamma   90.00
#
_symmetry.space_group_name_H-M   'P 1'
#
loop_
_entity.id
_entity.type
_entity.pdbx_description
1 polymer ?
#
loop_
_entity_poly.entity_id
_entity_poly.type
_entity_poly.pdbx_seq_one_letter_code
_entity_poly.pdbx_strand_id
1 'polypeptide(L)'
;MVTFRFHQYQVVGKALPTENDEHPKIYRMKLWAINEVRAKSKFWYFLRKLKKVKKSNGQVLAINEMGILCFYAIVFNFALF
;
A
#
# COMPACT_ATOMS: atom_id res chain seq x y z
N MET A 1 -0.85 -23.16 -17.57
CA MET A 1 -1.41 -22.78 -16.26
C MET A 1 -0.65 -21.57 -15.73
N VAL A 2 -1.28 -20.38 -15.69
CA VAL A 2 -0.64 -19.19 -15.12
C VAL A 2 -0.74 -19.29 -13.60
N THR A 3 0.36 -19.65 -12.93
CA THR A 3 0.44 -19.55 -11.47
C THR A 3 0.49 -18.06 -11.11
N PHE A 4 -0.65 -17.47 -10.76
CA PHE A 4 -0.69 -16.10 -10.22
C PHE A 4 -0.03 -16.11 -8.84
N ARG A 5 1.29 -15.90 -8.82
CA ARG A 5 2.03 -15.65 -7.59
C ARG A 5 1.61 -14.27 -7.10
N PHE A 6 0.80 -14.22 -6.05
CA PHE A 6 0.45 -12.97 -5.40
C PHE A 6 1.61 -12.55 -4.51
N HIS A 7 2.11 -11.35 -4.74
CA HIS A 7 3.14 -10.73 -3.94
C HIS A 7 2.48 -9.74 -2.97
N GLN A 8 2.97 -9.70 -1.75
CA GLN A 8 2.53 -8.72 -0.79
C GLN A 8 3.33 -7.44 -1.00
N TYR A 9 2.65 -6.33 -1.27
CA TYR A 9 3.26 -5.02 -1.38
C TYR A 9 2.85 -4.17 -0.20
N GLN A 10 3.80 -3.43 0.32
CA GLN A 10 3.57 -2.35 1.25
C GLN A 10 3.79 -1.04 0.52
N VAL A 11 2.72 -0.28 0.35
CA VAL A 11 2.75 1.02 -0.31
C VAL A 11 2.60 2.11 0.74
N VAL A 12 3.50 3.08 0.69
CA VAL A 12 3.48 4.27 1.54
C VAL A 12 3.27 5.49 0.65
N GLY A 13 2.28 6.32 0.97
CA GLY A 13 1.98 7.54 0.23
C GLY A 13 1.45 8.64 1.13
N LYS A 14 1.57 9.88 0.68
CA LYS A 14 1.03 11.07 1.35
C LYS A 14 0.23 11.90 0.37
N ALA A 15 -0.69 12.72 0.89
CA ALA A 15 -1.28 13.80 0.10
C ALA A 15 -0.23 14.89 -0.15
N LEU A 16 -0.39 15.69 -1.20
CA LEU A 16 0.45 16.86 -1.42
C LEU A 16 0.21 17.90 -0.31
N PRO A 17 1.27 18.57 0.17
CA PRO A 17 1.10 19.67 1.11
C PRO A 17 0.31 20.78 0.41
N THR A 18 -0.71 21.30 1.10
CA THR A 18 -1.52 22.45 0.66
C THR A 18 -1.37 23.53 1.72
N GLU A 19 -1.62 24.80 1.40
CA GLU A 19 -1.52 25.93 2.35
C GLU A 19 -2.31 25.72 3.65
N ASN A 20 -3.35 24.89 3.62
CA ASN A 20 -4.16 24.55 4.80
C ASN A 20 -3.63 23.35 5.61
N ASP A 21 -2.74 22.53 5.05
CA ASP A 21 -2.23 21.30 5.66
C ASP A 21 -0.73 21.13 5.31
N GLU A 22 0.13 21.78 6.10
CA GLU A 22 1.59 21.78 5.90
C GLU A 22 2.22 20.39 6.12
N HIS A 23 1.60 19.56 6.97
CA HIS A 23 2.08 18.22 7.30
C HIS A 23 1.03 17.14 6.99
N PRO A 24 0.85 16.77 5.70
CA PRO A 24 -0.12 15.76 5.32
C PRO A 24 0.22 14.40 5.92
N LYS A 25 -0.80 13.74 6.50
CA LYS A 25 -0.65 12.43 7.13
C LYS A 25 -0.12 11.40 6.14
N ILE A 26 0.87 10.64 6.56
CA ILE A 26 1.45 9.54 5.78
C ILE A 26 0.54 8.31 5.93
N TYR A 27 0.12 7.76 4.80
CA TYR A 27 -0.69 6.54 4.72
C TYR A 27 0.19 5.36 4.31
N ARG A 28 0.12 4.28 5.09
CA ARG A 28 0.77 3.00 4.79
C ARG A 28 -0.29 1.92 4.65
N MET A 29 -0.26 1.19 3.54
CA MET A 29 -1.20 0.10 3.28
C MET A 29 -0.45 -1.15 2.81
N LYS A 30 -0.83 -2.30 3.37
CA LYS A 30 -0.38 -3.61 2.90
C LYS A 30 -1.43 -4.15 1.93
N LEU A 31 -1.01 -4.54 0.74
CA LEU A 31 -1.91 -4.93 -0.35
C LEU A 31 -1.31 -6.05 -1.19
N TRP A 32 -2.17 -6.98 -1.57
CA TRP A 32 -1.81 -8.13 -2.41
C TRP A 32 -2.00 -7.78 -3.87
N ALA A 33 -0.92 -7.91 -4.65
CA ALA A 33 -0.93 -7.66 -6.08
C ALA A 33 0.04 -8.59 -6.79
N ILE A 34 -0.16 -8.74 -8.10
CA ILE A 34 0.72 -9.56 -8.93
C ILE A 34 1.99 -8.75 -9.29
N ASN A 35 1.81 -7.47 -9.61
CA ASN A 35 2.88 -6.54 -10.00
C ASN A 35 2.77 -5.22 -9.23
N GLU A 36 3.88 -4.49 -9.12
CA GLU A 36 3.96 -3.15 -8.52
C GLU A 36 2.97 -2.15 -9.14
N VAL A 37 2.76 -2.19 -10.46
CA VAL A 37 1.83 -1.30 -11.16
C VAL A 37 0.39 -1.52 -10.70
N ARG A 38 -0.02 -2.78 -10.54
CA ARG A 38 -1.35 -3.12 -10.00
C ARG A 38 -1.46 -2.77 -8.52
N ALA A 39 -0.34 -2.88 -7.79
CA ALA A 39 -0.21 -2.47 -6.40
C ALA A 39 -0.50 -0.96 -6.23
N LYS A 40 0.13 -0.11 -7.06
CA LYS A 40 -0.14 1.35 -7.12
C LYS A 40 -1.59 1.66 -7.42
N SER A 41 -2.18 0.99 -8.41
CA SER A 41 -3.58 1.24 -8.81
C SER A 41 -4.56 0.90 -7.67
N LYS A 42 -4.38 -0.24 -7.00
CA LYS A 42 -5.17 -0.60 -5.80
C LYS A 42 -5.00 0.43 -4.69
N PHE A 43 -3.76 0.87 -4.42
CA PHE A 43 -3.50 1.90 -3.40
C PHE A 43 -4.33 3.17 -3.63
N TRP A 44 -4.30 3.70 -4.85
CA TRP A 44 -5.09 4.89 -5.20
C TRP A 44 -6.60 4.68 -5.17
N TYR A 45 -7.06 3.47 -5.53
CA TYR A 45 -8.47 3.11 -5.43
C TYR A 45 -8.97 3.20 -3.97
N PHE A 46 -8.22 2.62 -3.03
CA PHE A 46 -8.58 2.67 -1.61
C PHE A 46 -8.45 4.08 -1.02
N LEU A 47 -7.40 4.84 -1.34
CA LEU A 47 -7.25 6.22 -0.88
C LEU A 47 -8.38 7.13 -1.37
N ARG A 48 -8.85 6.94 -2.61
CA ARG A 48 -9.99 7.67 -3.14
C ARG A 48 -11.27 7.37 -2.36
N LYS A 49 -11.50 6.11 -2.00
CA LYS A 49 -12.71 5.69 -1.27
C LYS A 49 -12.70 6.13 0.19
N LEU A 50 -11.56 6.07 0.87
CA LEU A 50 -11.45 6.36 2.30
C LEU A 50 -11.18 7.84 2.61
N LYS A 51 -10.32 8.49 1.83
CA LYS A 51 -9.80 9.83 2.12
C LYS A 51 -10.06 10.85 1.02
N LYS A 52 -10.76 10.48 -0.06
CA LYS A 52 -11.03 11.33 -1.23
C LYS A 52 -9.77 11.90 -1.89
N VAL A 53 -8.59 11.32 -1.62
CA VAL A 53 -7.31 11.74 -2.21
C VAL A 53 -7.17 11.13 -3.60
N LYS A 54 -6.84 11.98 -4.58
CA LYS A 54 -6.58 11.58 -5.97
C LYS A 54 -5.09 11.39 -6.21
N LYS A 55 -4.74 10.59 -7.23
CA LYS A 55 -3.36 10.41 -7.70
C LYS A 55 -2.69 11.75 -8.08
N SER A 56 -3.46 12.72 -8.59
CA SER A 56 -2.98 14.06 -8.92
C SER A 56 -2.55 14.87 -7.69
N ASN A 57 -3.21 14.64 -6.55
CA ASN A 57 -3.05 15.44 -5.33
C ASN A 57 -2.30 14.66 -4.26
N GLY A 58 -1.52 13.65 -4.64
CA GLY A 58 -0.76 12.85 -3.70
C GLY A 58 0.48 12.23 -4.34
N GLN A 59 1.43 11.86 -3.48
CA GLN A 59 2.70 11.29 -3.88
C GLN A 59 2.88 9.94 -3.20
N VAL A 60 3.33 8.94 -3.98
CA VAL A 60 3.80 7.68 -3.40
C VAL A 60 5.25 7.89 -2.97
N LEU A 61 5.56 7.67 -1.69
CA LEU A 61 6.92 7.80 -1.17
C LEU A 61 7.74 6.53 -1.43
N ALA A 62 7.16 5.36 -1.13
CA ALA A 62 7.88 4.11 -1.20
C ALA A 62 6.94 2.94 -1.50
N ILE A 63 7.46 1.95 -2.22
CA ILE A 63 6.80 0.67 -2.45
C ILE A 63 7.80 -0.41 -2.10
N ASN A 64 7.47 -1.18 -1.09
CA ASN A 64 8.29 -2.27 -0.61
C ASN A 64 7.56 -3.56 -0.94
N GLU A 65 8.22 -4.48 -1.63
CA GLU A 65 7.75 -5.85 -1.75
C GLU A 65 8.12 -6.61 -0.47
N MET A 66 7.12 -7.22 0.15
CA MET A 66 7.29 -8.07 1.32
C MET A 66 7.35 -9.51 0.85
N GLY A 67 8.54 -10.10 0.92
CA GLY A 67 8.75 -11.52 0.66
C GLY A 67 7.99 -12.40 1.64
N ILE A 68 7.50 -13.54 1.14
CA ILE A 68 6.57 -14.43 1.85
C ILE A 68 7.10 -14.93 3.20
N LEU A 69 8.42 -14.94 3.39
CA LEU A 69 9.12 -15.34 4.62
C LEU A 69 8.73 -14.46 5.83
N CYS A 70 8.55 -13.15 5.62
CA CYS A 70 8.13 -12.24 6.70
C CYS A 70 6.63 -12.37 7.01
N PHE A 71 5.82 -12.76 6.01
CA PHE A 71 4.39 -12.99 6.22
C PHE A 71 4.11 -14.24 7.04
N TYR A 72 4.84 -15.35 6.79
CA TYR A 72 4.76 -16.54 7.64
C TYR A 72 5.12 -16.21 9.08
N ALA A 73 6.18 -15.46 9.34
CA ALA A 73 6.55 -15.08 10.71
C ALA A 73 5.46 -14.29 11.46
N ILE A 74 4.75 -13.38 10.78
CA ILE A 74 3.70 -12.55 11.39
C ILE A 74 2.39 -13.33 11.57
N VAL A 75 1.98 -14.14 10.57
CA VAL A 75 0.76 -14.95 10.67
C VAL A 75 0.93 -16.09 11.68
N PHE A 76 2.11 -16.71 11.76
CA PHE A 76 2.35 -17.77 12.75
C PHE A 76 2.29 -17.23 14.19
N ASN A 77 2.74 -15.99 14.41
CA ASN A 77 2.66 -15.36 15.73
C ASN A 77 1.22 -14.92 16.09
N PHE A 78 0.42 -14.47 15.10
CA PHE A 78 -0.97 -14.05 15.32
C PHE A 78 -1.97 -15.22 15.40
N ALA A 79 -1.63 -16.39 14.85
CA ALA A 79 -2.43 -17.61 14.97
C ALA A 79 -2.15 -18.42 16.25
N LEU A 80 -1.17 -18.02 17.05
CA LEU A 80 -0.80 -18.67 18.32
C LEU A 80 -1.35 -17.93 19.56
N PHE A 81 -2.26 -16.98 19.37
CA PHE A 81 -2.97 -16.27 20.45
C PHE A 81 -4.48 -16.35 20.25
#